data_AF-A0A7Y6E0D1-F1
#
_entry.id   AF-A0A7Y6E0D1-F1
#
_cell.length_a   1.000
_cell.length_b   1.000
_cell.length_c   1.000
_cell.angle_alpha   90.00
_cell.angle_beta   90.00
_cell.angle_gamma   90.00
#
_symmetry.space_group_name_H-M   'P 1'
#
loop_
_entity.id
_entity.type
_entity.pdbx_description
1 polymer ?
#
loop_
_entity_poly.entity_id
_entity_poly.type
_entity_poly.pdbx_seq_one_letter_code
_entity_poly.pdbx_strand_id
1 'polypeptide(L)'
;MEALAVRLSGLDAYVDGVLRIVAFYDTLMRRRVDLPALARASAGLAECVAGIRLHGTGQTIRVSPEGTAAAGPPAPASTSAPLTLDDEEIGRVWLERPGPPNPLDEVLLDRLAIAAAAAVERYAPAR
;
A
#
# COMPACT_ATOMS: atom_id res chain seq x y z
N MET A 1 23.71 -27.47 -14.13
CA MET A 1 23.93 -26.48 -13.05
C MET A 1 23.37 -25.09 -13.35
N GLU A 2 23.01 -24.76 -14.60
CA GLU A 2 22.47 -23.43 -14.95
C GLU A 2 21.11 -23.08 -14.32
N ALA A 3 20.18 -24.04 -14.21
CA ALA A 3 18.84 -23.78 -13.70
C ALA A 3 18.79 -23.35 -12.21
N LEU A 4 19.82 -23.69 -11.43
CA LEU A 4 19.94 -23.27 -10.02
C LEU A 4 20.53 -21.86 -9.90
N ALA A 5 21.44 -21.46 -10.78
CA ALA A 5 22.03 -20.12 -10.76
C ALA A 5 21.01 -19.03 -11.11
N VAL A 6 20.08 -19.31 -12.05
CA VAL A 6 18.99 -18.40 -12.41
C VAL A 6 17.97 -18.22 -11.26
N ARG A 7 17.80 -19.24 -10.40
CA ARG A 7 16.93 -19.14 -9.21
C ARG A 7 17.54 -18.29 -8.10
N LEU A 8 18.87 -18.18 -8.03
CA LEU A 8 19.57 -17.33 -7.07
C LEU A 8 19.54 -15.85 -7.48
N SER A 9 19.58 -15.51 -8.76
CA SER A 9 19.50 -14.10 -9.21
C SER A 9 18.12 -13.45 -9.01
N GLY A 10 17.05 -14.25 -9.01
CA GLY A 10 15.69 -13.75 -8.75
C GLY A 10 15.40 -13.47 -7.27
N LEU A 11 16.10 -14.17 -6.36
CA LEU A 11 16.05 -13.91 -4.91
C LEU A 11 16.61 -12.53 -4.59
N ASP A 12 17.66 -12.10 -5.29
CA ASP A 12 18.27 -10.78 -5.10
C ASP A 12 17.29 -9.65 -5.47
N ALA A 13 16.64 -9.74 -6.65
CA ALA A 13 15.72 -8.70 -7.12
C ALA A 13 14.42 -8.60 -6.29
N TYR A 14 13.85 -9.74 -5.84
CA TYR A 14 12.67 -9.72 -4.98
C TYR A 14 13.01 -9.14 -3.61
N VAL A 15 14.10 -9.61 -2.98
CA VAL A 15 14.54 -9.13 -1.67
C VAL A 15 14.89 -7.64 -1.73
N ASP A 16 15.60 -7.19 -2.75
CA ASP A 16 15.85 -5.77 -2.99
C ASP A 16 14.57 -4.96 -3.12
N GLY A 17 13.57 -5.50 -3.82
CA GLY A 17 12.24 -4.90 -3.94
C GLY A 17 11.55 -4.75 -2.58
N VAL A 18 11.58 -5.81 -1.76
CA VAL A 18 11.04 -5.80 -0.39
C VAL A 18 11.74 -4.74 0.46
N LEU A 19 13.08 -4.72 0.46
CA LEU A 19 13.87 -3.75 1.22
C LEU A 19 13.58 -2.30 0.78
N ARG A 20 13.43 -2.08 -0.53
CA ARG A 20 13.06 -0.76 -1.08
C ARG A 20 11.68 -0.32 -0.62
N ILE A 21 10.69 -1.22 -0.62
CA ILE A 21 9.34 -0.93 -0.13
C ILE A 21 9.37 -0.59 1.35
N VAL A 22 10.08 -1.37 2.18
CA VAL A 22 10.22 -1.09 3.61
C VAL A 22 10.85 0.28 3.85
N ALA A 23 11.99 0.57 3.20
CA ALA A 23 12.69 1.85 3.34
C ALA A 23 11.84 3.04 2.86
N PHE A 24 11.04 2.85 1.81
CA PHE A 24 10.10 3.84 1.31
C PHE A 24 9.05 4.21 2.37
N TYR A 25 8.37 3.22 2.96
CA TYR A 25 7.36 3.48 3.99
C TYR A 25 7.98 4.00 5.29
N ASP A 26 9.18 3.55 5.65
CA ASP A 26 9.91 4.11 6.81
C ASP A 26 10.14 5.61 6.64
N THR A 27 10.45 6.06 5.42
CA THR A 27 10.60 7.50 5.11
C THR A 27 9.28 8.25 5.27
N LEU A 28 8.17 7.70 4.78
CA LEU A 28 6.85 8.31 4.90
C LEU A 28 6.39 8.42 6.36
N MET A 29 6.58 7.35 7.14
CA MET A 29 6.25 7.33 8.56
C MET A 29 7.08 8.33 9.36
N ARG A 30 8.39 8.45 9.09
CA ARG A 30 9.26 9.47 9.71
C ARG A 30 8.79 10.90 9.41
N ARG A 31 8.29 11.13 8.19
CA ARG A 31 7.73 12.42 7.77
C ARG A 31 6.31 12.67 8.26
N ARG A 32 5.67 11.69 8.91
CA ARG A 32 4.31 11.77 9.45
C ARG A 32 3.28 12.24 8.41
N VAL A 33 3.40 11.73 7.19
CA VAL A 33 2.47 12.08 6.11
C VAL A 33 1.04 11.61 6.43
N ASP A 34 0.05 12.26 5.82
CA ASP A 34 -1.38 11.96 5.98
C ASP A 34 -1.85 10.85 5.03
N LEU A 35 -3.09 10.38 5.20
CA LEU A 35 -3.67 9.29 4.38
C LEU A 35 -3.69 9.62 2.87
N PRO A 36 -4.09 10.83 2.42
CA PRO A 36 -3.99 11.19 1.00
C PRO A 36 -2.56 11.13 0.45
N ALA A 37 -1.56 11.59 1.21
CA ALA A 37 -0.17 11.50 0.78
C ALA A 37 0.36 10.06 0.77
N LEU A 38 -0.04 9.21 1.72
CA LEU A 38 0.26 7.78 1.69
C LEU A 38 -0.32 7.13 0.43
N ALA A 39 -1.61 7.34 0.14
CA ALA A 39 -2.25 6.77 -1.04
C ALA A 39 -1.56 7.22 -2.34
N ARG A 40 -1.18 8.50 -2.43
CA ARG A 40 -0.45 9.05 -3.59
C ARG A 40 0.93 8.42 -3.77
N ALA A 41 1.70 8.35 -2.71
CA ALA A 41 3.03 7.76 -2.74
C ALA A 41 2.95 6.27 -3.11
N SER A 42 1.96 5.56 -2.56
CA SER A 42 1.72 4.14 -2.84
C SER A 42 1.29 3.89 -4.28
N ALA A 43 0.42 4.74 -4.84
CA ALA A 43 -0.01 4.62 -6.23
C ALA A 43 1.16 4.81 -7.20
N GLY A 44 2.05 5.77 -6.93
CA GLY A 44 3.28 5.96 -7.71
C GLY A 44 4.24 4.78 -7.59
N LEU A 45 4.42 4.23 -6.39
CA LEU A 45 5.29 3.06 -6.17
C LEU A 45 4.73 1.77 -6.81
N ALA A 46 3.41 1.58 -6.75
CA ALA A 46 2.72 0.42 -7.29
C ALA A 46 2.48 0.53 -8.80
N GLU A 47 2.64 1.72 -9.39
CA GLU A 47 2.31 2.03 -10.79
C GLU A 47 0.86 1.66 -11.16
N CYS A 48 -0.06 1.77 -10.21
CA CYS A 48 -1.50 1.56 -10.40
C CYS A 48 -2.30 2.35 -9.37
N VAL A 49 -3.63 2.29 -9.44
CA VAL A 49 -4.47 2.93 -8.43
C VAL A 49 -4.24 2.25 -7.08
N ALA A 50 -4.02 3.07 -6.04
CA ALA A 50 -3.96 2.64 -4.66
C ALA A 50 -5.14 3.25 -3.87
N GLY A 51 -5.72 2.44 -2.99
CA GLY A 51 -6.90 2.81 -2.23
C GLY A 51 -6.75 2.59 -0.72
N ILE A 52 -7.38 3.46 0.05
CA ILE A 52 -7.54 3.38 1.50
C ILE A 52 -9.01 3.62 1.82
N ARG A 53 -9.62 2.76 2.65
CA ARG A 53 -10.99 2.92 3.14
C ARG A 53 -11.00 2.73 4.64
N LEU A 54 -11.66 3.65 5.35
CA LEU A 54 -11.94 3.54 6.77
C LEU A 54 -13.42 3.22 6.97
N HIS A 55 -13.72 2.18 7.73
CA HIS A 55 -15.11 1.73 7.96
C HIS A 55 -15.87 2.71 8.86
N GLY A 56 -15.24 3.19 9.95
CA GLY A 56 -15.91 4.06 10.92
C GLY A 56 -16.37 5.41 10.36
N THR A 57 -15.63 6.00 9.42
CA THR A 57 -15.96 7.31 8.82
C THR A 57 -16.58 7.20 7.43
N GLY A 58 -16.55 6.01 6.82
CA GLY A 58 -16.87 5.81 5.40
C GLY A 58 -15.87 6.47 4.44
N GLN A 59 -14.81 7.10 4.95
CA GLN A 59 -13.81 7.78 4.13
C GLN A 59 -13.16 6.80 3.18
N THR A 60 -13.16 7.15 1.89
CA THR A 60 -12.49 6.38 0.84
C THR A 60 -11.59 7.30 0.04
N ILE A 61 -10.30 6.95 -0.03
CA ILE A 61 -9.29 7.65 -0.81
C ILE A 61 -8.85 6.68 -1.91
N ARG A 62 -8.89 7.14 -3.17
CA ARG A 62 -8.37 6.42 -4.33
C ARG A 62 -7.50 7.37 -5.14
N VAL A 63 -6.26 6.98 -5.38
CA VAL A 63 -5.26 7.81 -6.08
C VAL A 63 -4.69 7.03 -7.26
N SER A 64 -4.64 7.66 -8.42
CA SER A 64 -4.04 7.11 -9.64
C SER A 64 -2.51 7.17 -9.57
N PRO A 65 -1.77 6.42 -10.40
CA PRO A 65 -0.30 6.48 -10.40
C PRO A 65 0.25 7.86 -10.79
N GLU A 66 -0.53 8.69 -11.48
CA GLU A 66 -0.21 10.11 -11.77
C GLU A 66 -0.33 11.01 -10.53
N GLY A 67 -0.76 10.45 -9.39
CA GLY A 67 -0.86 11.12 -8.11
C GLY A 67 -2.11 12.00 -7.93
N THR A 68 -3.08 11.87 -8.83
CA THR A 68 -4.38 12.55 -8.79
C THR A 68 -5.48 11.61 -8.32
N ALA A 69 -6.65 12.14 -7.96
CA ALA A 69 -7.79 11.30 -7.60
C ALA A 69 -8.14 10.34 -8.75
N ALA A 70 -8.31 9.06 -8.46
CA ALA A 70 -8.60 8.06 -9.48
C ALA A 70 -9.92 8.40 -10.19
N ALA A 71 -9.86 8.56 -11.52
CA ALA A 71 -11.02 8.84 -12.34
C ALA A 71 -11.84 7.57 -12.60
N GLY A 72 -13.14 7.74 -12.77
CA GLY A 72 -14.04 6.66 -13.16
C GLY A 72 -14.41 5.70 -12.02
N PRO A 73 -15.25 4.69 -12.33
CA PRO A 73 -15.71 3.73 -11.35
C PRO A 73 -14.54 2.91 -10.78
N PRO A 74 -14.61 2.46 -9.51
CA PRO A 74 -13.64 1.52 -8.94
C PRO A 74 -13.54 0.25 -9.77
N ALA A 75 -12.31 -0.11 -10.16
CA ALA A 75 -12.05 -1.45 -10.67
C ALA A 75 -12.01 -2.44 -9.48
N PRO A 76 -12.22 -3.74 -9.73
CA PRO A 76 -12.04 -4.75 -8.70
C PRO A 76 -10.62 -4.68 -8.10
N ALA A 77 -10.53 -4.86 -6.79
CA ALA A 77 -9.23 -4.93 -6.13
C ALA A 77 -8.45 -6.14 -6.65
N SER A 78 -7.25 -5.89 -7.16
CA SER A 78 -6.28 -6.92 -7.56
C SER A 78 -5.63 -7.59 -6.34
N THR A 79 -5.34 -6.81 -5.31
CA THR A 79 -4.85 -7.27 -4.01
C THR A 79 -5.40 -6.33 -2.94
N SER A 80 -5.67 -6.85 -1.74
CA SER A 80 -6.08 -6.03 -0.61
C SER A 80 -5.60 -6.61 0.71
N ALA A 81 -5.34 -5.74 1.68
CA ALA A 81 -5.02 -6.11 3.04
C ALA A 81 -5.97 -5.39 4.02
N PRO A 82 -6.32 -6.03 5.15
CA PRO A 82 -7.06 -5.35 6.21
C PRO A 82 -6.20 -4.23 6.80
N LEU A 83 -6.85 -3.15 7.22
CA LEU A 83 -6.23 -2.07 8.00
C LEU A 83 -6.69 -2.24 9.43
N THR A 84 -5.77 -2.67 10.31
CA THR A 84 -6.05 -2.96 11.71
C THR A 84 -5.41 -1.93 12.64
N LEU A 85 -6.09 -1.61 13.74
CA LEU A 85 -5.58 -0.81 14.86
C LEU A 85 -6.07 -1.46 16.16
N ASP A 86 -5.16 -1.72 17.10
CA ASP A 86 -5.45 -2.45 18.34
C ASP A 86 -6.19 -3.78 18.13
N ASP A 87 -5.75 -4.58 17.16
CA ASP A 87 -6.36 -5.85 16.73
C ASP A 87 -7.79 -5.73 16.17
N GLU A 88 -8.31 -4.52 15.96
CA GLU A 88 -9.61 -4.27 15.32
C GLU A 88 -9.44 -3.87 13.85
N GLU A 89 -10.21 -4.49 12.95
CA GLU A 89 -10.27 -4.09 11.53
C GLU A 89 -11.07 -2.79 11.37
N ILE A 90 -10.35 -1.67 11.28
CA ILE A 90 -10.93 -0.34 11.13
C ILE A 90 -11.08 0.08 9.65
N GLY A 91 -10.58 -0.72 8.72
CA GLY A 91 -10.61 -0.42 7.30
C GLY A 91 -9.90 -1.43 6.42
N ARG A 92 -9.58 -1.01 5.19
CA ARG A 92 -8.80 -1.80 4.24
C ARG A 92 -7.97 -0.93 3.30
N VAL A 93 -6.91 -1.52 2.78
CA VAL A 93 -6.07 -0.96 1.71
C VAL A 93 -6.10 -1.89 0.51
N TRP A 94 -6.00 -1.35 -0.71
CA TRP A 94 -6.04 -2.17 -1.92
C TRP A 94 -5.30 -1.53 -3.10
N LEU A 95 -5.04 -2.35 -4.12
CA LEU A 95 -4.53 -1.96 -5.42
C LEU A 95 -5.52 -2.35 -6.53
N GLU A 96 -5.61 -1.54 -7.58
CA GLU A 96 -6.44 -1.83 -8.78
C GLU A 96 -5.53 -1.96 -10.01
N ARG A 97 -4.74 -3.04 -10.05
CA ARG A 97 -3.80 -3.31 -11.13
C ARG A 97 -4.55 -3.78 -12.39
N PRO A 98 -4.27 -3.22 -13.58
CA PRO A 98 -4.82 -3.71 -14.84
C PRO A 98 -4.07 -4.97 -15.28
N GLY A 99 -4.22 -6.07 -14.52
CA GLY A 99 -3.47 -7.31 -14.74
C GLY A 99 -3.37 -8.17 -13.47
N PRO A 100 -2.62 -9.29 -13.54
CA PRO A 100 -2.39 -10.11 -12.36
C PRO A 100 -1.62 -9.32 -11.29
N PRO A 101 -1.77 -9.65 -10.01
CA PRO A 101 -0.97 -9.09 -8.92
C PRO A 101 0.53 -9.21 -9.17
N ASN A 102 1.28 -8.20 -8.76
CA ASN A 102 2.74 -8.25 -8.69
C ASN A 102 3.15 -8.98 -7.38
N PRO A 103 4.19 -9.84 -7.38
CA PRO A 103 4.67 -10.51 -6.17
C PRO A 103 5.00 -9.58 -4.98
N LEU A 104 5.29 -8.31 -5.23
CA LEU A 104 5.58 -7.32 -4.19
C LEU A 104 4.32 -6.58 -3.68
N ASP A 105 3.15 -6.81 -4.27
CA ASP A 105 1.91 -6.10 -3.90
C ASP A 105 1.48 -6.41 -2.46
N GLU A 106 1.65 -7.66 -2.00
CA GLU A 106 1.37 -8.05 -0.61
C GLU A 106 2.26 -7.26 0.36
N VAL A 107 3.57 -7.20 0.10
CA VAL A 107 4.52 -6.45 0.93
C VAL A 107 4.20 -4.95 0.93
N LEU A 108 3.85 -4.39 -0.24
CA LEU A 108 3.45 -3.00 -0.34
C LEU A 108 2.20 -2.72 0.50
N LEU A 109 1.18 -3.58 0.42
CA LEU A 109 -0.08 -3.41 1.14
C LEU A 109 0.08 -3.64 2.64
N ASP A 110 0.92 -4.56 3.07
CA ASP A 110 1.27 -4.73 4.49
C ASP A 110 1.89 -3.45 5.06
N ARG A 111 2.87 -2.87 4.33
CA ARG A 111 3.50 -1.62 4.75
C ARG A 111 2.54 -0.42 4.67
N LEU A 112 1.65 -0.38 3.69
CA LEU A 112 0.60 0.63 3.59
C LEU A 112 -0.39 0.55 4.75
N ALA A 113 -0.86 -0.65 5.10
CA ALA A 113 -1.79 -0.87 6.21
C ALA A 113 -1.20 -0.38 7.53
N ILE A 114 0.06 -0.73 7.82
CA ILE A 114 0.77 -0.27 9.03
C ILE A 114 0.91 1.27 9.03
N ALA A 115 1.36 1.86 7.92
CA ALA A 115 1.55 3.31 7.84
C ALA A 115 0.22 4.08 7.96
N ALA A 116 -0.85 3.52 7.39
CA ALA A 116 -2.18 4.10 7.44
C ALA A 116 -2.81 3.97 8.83
N ALA A 117 -2.66 2.82 9.51
CA ALA A 117 -3.07 2.66 10.91
C ALA A 117 -2.37 3.67 11.82
N ALA A 118 -1.05 3.82 11.68
CA ALA A 118 -0.28 4.81 12.43
C ALA A 118 -0.68 6.26 12.10
N ALA A 119 -1.16 6.53 10.88
CA ALA A 119 -1.71 7.84 10.53
C ALA A 119 -3.09 8.06 11.17
N VAL A 120 -3.96 7.05 11.13
CA VAL A 120 -5.29 7.11 11.77
C VAL A 120 -5.15 7.35 13.27
N GLU A 121 -4.30 6.60 13.97
CA GLU A 121 -4.08 6.75 15.40
C GLU A 121 -3.65 8.18 15.78
N ARG A 122 -2.80 8.81 14.97
CA ARG A 122 -2.33 10.19 15.20
C ARG A 122 -3.41 11.26 15.02
N TYR A 123 -4.34 11.03 14.10
CA TYR A 123 -5.35 12.03 13.70
C TYR A 123 -6.77 11.66 14.14
N ALA A 124 -6.95 10.54 14.84
CA ALA A 124 -8.21 10.19 15.47
C ALA A 124 -8.55 11.27 16.51
N PRO A 125 -9.82 11.69 16.60
CA PRO A 125 -10.24 12.58 17.68
C PRO A 125 -9.89 11.93 19.02
N ALA A 126 -9.35 12.73 19.95
CA ALA A 126 -9.06 12.25 21.31
C ALA A 126 -10.32 11.59 21.88
N ARG A 127 -10.17 10.34 22.33
CA ARG A 127 -11.25 9.52 22.90
C ARG A 127 -11.79 10.13 24.19
#